data_AF-A0A957U0W0-F1
#
_entry.id   AF-A0A957U0W0-F1
#
_cell.length_a   1.000
_cell.length_b   1.000
_cell.length_c   1.000
_cell.angle_alpha   90.00
_cell.angle_beta   90.00
_cell.angle_gamma   90.00
#
_symmetry.space_group_name_H-M   'P 1'
#
loop_
_entity.id
_entity.type
_entity.pdbx_description
1 polymer ?
#
loop_
_entity_poly.entity_id
_entity_poly.type
_entity_poly.pdbx_seq_one_letter_code
_entity_poly.pdbx_strand_id
1 'polypeptide(L)'
;LAGGFFSGRFRRDNLESFEAYLDKLCVTSYCYEENFQRLDRVEELAQQKGMSIPQIATAYVMSQPLDIYALVGCRTPDEFAANMATMELKLTPAELAWLDLKA
;
A
#
# COMPACT_ATOMS: atom_id res chain seq x y z
N LEU A 1 3.82 2.23 -4.32
CA LEU A 1 2.89 2.49 -3.19
C LEU A 1 2.00 3.73 -3.43
N ALA A 2 1.54 3.98 -4.67
CA ALA A 2 0.62 5.08 -5.02
C ALA A 2 0.99 6.45 -4.42
N GLY A 3 2.20 6.97 -4.71
CA GLY A 3 2.64 8.29 -4.22
C GLY A 3 2.80 8.40 -2.69
N GLY A 4 2.70 7.28 -1.96
CA GLY A 4 2.73 7.26 -0.49
C GLY A 4 1.37 7.00 0.15
N PHE A 5 0.28 6.83 -0.61
CA PHE A 5 -1.03 6.51 -0.05
C PHE A 5 -0.99 5.25 0.85
N PHE A 6 -0.39 4.16 0.36
CA PHE A 6 -0.18 2.92 1.13
C PHE A 6 1.05 2.96 2.05
N SER A 7 1.37 4.13 2.62
CA SER A 7 2.41 4.27 3.66
C SER A 7 1.84 4.38 5.08
N GLY A 8 0.52 4.54 5.22
CA GLY A 8 -0.14 4.88 6.49
C GLY A 8 -0.11 6.37 6.85
N ARG A 9 0.51 7.22 6.01
CA ARG A 9 0.65 8.65 6.28
C ARG A 9 -0.62 9.45 5.95
N PHE A 10 -1.38 9.03 4.93
CA PHE A 10 -2.59 9.69 4.46
C PHE A 10 -3.82 9.04 5.09
N ARG A 11 -4.60 9.81 5.85
CA ARG A 11 -5.81 9.38 6.54
C ARG A 11 -6.95 10.32 6.22
N ARG A 12 -8.19 9.82 6.31
CA ARG A 12 -9.41 10.59 6.04
C ARG A 12 -9.46 11.92 6.83
N ASP A 13 -8.87 11.95 8.03
CA ASP A 13 -8.90 13.09 8.95
C ASP A 13 -7.75 14.10 8.80
N ASN A 14 -6.75 13.83 7.95
CA ASN A 14 -5.55 14.66 7.85
C ASN A 14 -5.23 15.18 6.44
N LEU A 15 -6.10 14.94 5.46
CA LEU A 15 -5.82 15.26 4.05
C LEU A 15 -5.55 16.74 3.79
N GLU A 16 -6.17 17.63 4.57
CA GLU A 16 -5.99 19.08 4.45
C GLU A 16 -4.65 19.58 5.01
N SER A 17 -3.94 18.75 5.79
CA SER A 17 -2.66 19.13 6.42
C SER A 17 -1.46 19.08 5.47
N PHE A 18 -1.63 18.56 4.25
CA PHE A 18 -0.52 18.35 3.30
C PHE A 18 -0.31 19.56 2.38
N GLU A 19 0.85 20.22 2.52
CA GLU A 19 1.16 21.40 1.72
C GLU A 19 2.08 21.13 0.51
N ALA A 20 2.97 20.13 0.63
CA ALA A 20 3.96 19.81 -0.39
C ALA A 20 3.32 19.33 -1.70
N TYR A 21 3.93 19.69 -2.84
CA TYR A 21 3.39 19.38 -4.17
C TYR A 21 3.08 17.88 -4.37
N LEU A 22 4.04 17.00 -4.05
CA LEU A 22 3.86 15.56 -4.22
C LEU A 22 2.78 14.98 -3.29
N ASP A 23 2.63 15.55 -2.10
CA ASP A 23 1.62 15.09 -1.15
C ASP A 23 0.22 15.51 -1.61
N LYS A 24 0.06 16.76 -2.08
CA LYS A 24 -1.19 17.23 -2.69
C LYS A 24 -1.57 16.39 -3.92
N LEU A 25 -0.59 16.03 -4.76
CA LEU A 25 -0.83 15.15 -5.90
C LEU A 25 -1.31 13.76 -5.46
N CYS A 26 -0.73 13.21 -4.39
CA CYS A 26 -1.20 11.94 -3.82
C CYS A 26 -2.64 12.06 -3.29
N VAL A 27 -2.97 13.15 -2.59
CA VAL A 27 -4.32 13.41 -2.07
C VAL A 27 -5.33 13.44 -3.22
N THR A 28 -5.10 14.26 -4.25
CA THR A 28 -6.06 14.43 -5.35
C THR A 28 -6.15 13.22 -6.27
N SER A 29 -5.09 12.40 -6.36
CA SER A 29 -5.06 11.24 -7.26
C SER A 29 -5.60 9.95 -6.62
N TYR A 30 -5.43 9.77 -5.31
CA TYR A 30 -5.65 8.48 -4.65
C TYR A 30 -6.57 8.52 -3.43
N CYS A 31 -6.74 9.67 -2.76
CA CYS A 31 -7.49 9.74 -1.49
C CYS A 31 -8.99 9.91 -1.72
N TYR A 32 -9.63 8.88 -2.27
CA TYR A 32 -11.09 8.76 -2.39
C TYR A 32 -11.59 7.50 -1.70
N GLU A 33 -12.87 7.47 -1.35
CA GLU A 33 -13.43 6.49 -0.39
C GLU A 33 -13.16 5.04 -0.77
N GLU A 34 -13.30 4.68 -2.05
CA GLU A 34 -13.03 3.31 -2.52
C GLU A 34 -11.57 2.87 -2.28
N ASN A 35 -10.59 3.78 -2.44
CA ASN A 35 -9.21 3.48 -2.11
C ASN A 35 -8.94 3.44 -0.62
N PHE A 36 -9.68 4.22 0.18
CA PHE A 36 -9.59 4.08 1.62
C PHE A 36 -10.16 2.75 2.10
N GLN A 37 -11.23 2.23 1.50
CA GLN A 37 -11.69 0.87 1.80
C GLN A 37 -10.63 -0.18 1.50
N ARG A 38 -9.88 -0.01 0.40
CA ARG A 38 -8.72 -0.87 0.10
C ARG A 38 -7.62 -0.70 1.16
N LEU A 39 -7.34 0.52 1.61
CA LEU A 39 -6.36 0.79 2.67
C LEU A 39 -6.78 0.15 4.00
N ASP A 40 -8.05 0.26 4.39
CA ASP A 40 -8.59 -0.36 5.61
C ASP A 40 -8.42 -1.90 5.55
N ARG A 41 -8.68 -2.52 4.38
CA ARG A 41 -8.41 -3.96 4.15
C ARG A 41 -6.92 -4.28 4.24
N VAL A 42 -6.05 -3.45 3.65
CA VAL A 42 -4.59 -3.62 3.76
C VAL A 42 -4.14 -3.58 5.22
N GLU A 43 -4.65 -2.63 6.02
CA GLU A 43 -4.34 -2.48 7.44
C GLU A 43 -4.75 -3.72 8.25
N GLU A 44 -5.96 -4.22 8.04
CA GLU A 44 -6.47 -5.43 8.70
C GLU A 44 -5.59 -6.66 8.37
N LEU A 45 -5.27 -6.89 7.09
CA LEU A 45 -4.43 -8.02 6.69
C LEU A 45 -2.99 -7.89 7.19
N ALA A 46 -2.47 -6.65 7.21
CA ALA A 46 -1.15 -6.36 7.75
C ALA A 46 -1.09 -6.74 9.24
N GLN A 47 -2.11 -6.38 10.02
CA GLN A 47 -2.21 -6.78 11.42
C GLN A 47 -2.28 -8.29 11.59
N GLN A 48 -3.09 -8.99 10.79
CA GLN A 48 -3.24 -10.45 10.85
C GLN A 48 -1.93 -11.19 10.55
N LYS A 49 -1.09 -10.64 9.65
CA LYS A 49 0.18 -11.25 9.23
C LYS A 49 1.41 -10.73 10.00
N GLY A 50 1.24 -9.75 10.89
CA GLY A 50 2.36 -9.11 11.59
C GLY A 50 3.28 -8.33 10.64
N MET A 51 2.70 -7.70 9.62
CA MET A 51 3.41 -6.94 8.58
C MET A 51 2.97 -5.48 8.59
N SER A 52 3.67 -4.61 7.85
CA SER A 52 3.26 -3.21 7.66
C SER A 52 2.38 -3.02 6.42
N ILE A 53 1.71 -1.86 6.34
CA ILE A 53 0.88 -1.47 5.19
C ILE A 53 1.69 -1.49 3.87
N PRO A 54 2.88 -0.83 3.77
CA PRO A 54 3.74 -0.92 2.59
C PRO A 54 4.05 -2.35 2.16
N GLN A 55 4.21 -3.23 3.15
CA GLN A 55 4.60 -4.60 2.91
C GLN A 55 3.49 -5.41 2.23
N ILE A 56 2.26 -5.32 2.75
CA ILE A 56 1.09 -5.96 2.13
C ILE A 56 0.81 -5.35 0.74
N ALA A 57 0.88 -4.04 0.60
CA ALA A 57 0.67 -3.37 -0.68
C ALA A 57 1.70 -3.77 -1.74
N THR A 58 2.96 -3.98 -1.35
CA THR A 58 4.02 -4.49 -2.25
C THR A 58 3.75 -5.94 -2.63
N ALA A 59 3.40 -6.79 -1.66
CA ALA A 59 3.08 -8.20 -1.90
C ALA A 59 1.86 -8.38 -2.82
N TYR A 60 0.84 -7.51 -2.72
CA TYR A 60 -0.32 -7.50 -3.63
C TYR A 60 0.11 -7.38 -5.09
N VAL A 61 1.02 -6.45 -5.38
CA VAL A 61 1.56 -6.26 -6.74
C VAL A 61 2.42 -7.46 -7.14
N MET A 62 3.32 -7.92 -6.29
CA MET A 62 4.24 -9.03 -6.57
C MET A 62 3.56 -10.40 -6.67
N SER A 63 2.28 -10.51 -6.27
CA SER A 63 1.49 -11.75 -6.32
C SER A 63 0.56 -11.81 -7.54
N GLN A 64 0.51 -10.78 -8.37
CA GLN A 64 -0.24 -10.83 -9.63
C GLN A 64 0.39 -11.87 -10.59
N PRO A 65 -0.40 -12.50 -11.48
CA PRO A 65 0.08 -13.53 -12.41
C PRO A 65 0.81 -12.92 -13.62
N LEU A 66 1.79 -12.04 -13.37
CA LEU A 66 2.58 -11.32 -14.37
C LEU A 66 4.05 -11.29 -13.93
N ASP A 67 4.97 -11.21 -14.89
CA ASP A 67 6.40 -10.97 -14.61
C ASP A 67 6.61 -9.52 -14.20
N ILE A 68 6.49 -9.25 -12.90
CA ILE A 68 6.55 -7.90 -12.33
C ILE A 68 7.91 -7.61 -11.71
N TYR A 69 8.45 -6.44 -12.06
CA TYR A 69 9.63 -5.85 -11.47
C TYR A 69 9.22 -4.55 -10.77
N ALA A 70 8.81 -4.65 -9.51
CA ALA A 70 8.29 -3.51 -8.77
C ALA A 70 9.38 -2.49 -8.45
N LEU A 71 9.19 -1.24 -8.88
CA LEU A 71 10.01 -0.11 -8.48
C LEU A 71 9.52 0.42 -7.13
N VAL A 72 10.39 0.39 -6.13
CA VAL A 72 10.08 0.83 -4.76
C VAL A 72 10.84 2.11 -4.45
N GLY A 73 10.11 3.20 -4.22
CA GLY A 73 10.65 4.43 -3.68
C GLY A 73 10.61 4.42 -2.14
N CYS A 74 11.74 4.73 -1.51
CA CYS A 74 11.90 4.82 -0.07
C CYS A 74 12.62 6.14 0.29
N ARG A 75 12.27 6.73 1.43
CA ARG A 75 12.94 7.91 1.98
C ARG A 75 14.04 7.56 2.98
N THR A 76 14.00 6.35 3.55
CA THR A 76 14.98 5.87 4.53
C THR A 76 15.48 4.47 4.21
N PRO A 77 16.68 4.09 4.69
CA PRO A 77 17.18 2.71 4.57
C PRO A 77 16.25 1.67 5.20
N ASP A 78 15.59 2.01 6.31
CA ASP A 78 14.67 1.09 7.01
C ASP A 78 13.43 0.80 6.17
N GLU A 79 12.88 1.81 5.49
CA GLU A 79 11.79 1.62 4.53
C GLU A 79 12.22 0.69 3.38
N PHE A 80 13.44 0.85 2.88
CA PHE A 80 13.99 -0.03 1.85
C PHE A 80 14.08 -1.48 2.33
N ALA A 81 14.69 -1.69 3.50
CA ALA A 81 14.85 -3.03 4.09
C ALA A 81 13.49 -3.69 4.36
N ALA A 82 12.52 -2.95 4.89
CA ALA A 82 11.18 -3.45 5.14
C ALA A 82 10.47 -3.88 3.85
N ASN A 83 10.62 -3.12 2.76
CA ASN A 83 10.03 -3.47 1.47
C ASN A 83 10.73 -4.69 0.84
N MET A 84 12.06 -4.78 0.93
CA MET A 84 12.83 -5.93 0.44
C MET A 84 12.40 -7.25 1.11
N ALA A 85 12.08 -7.22 2.41
CA ALA A 85 11.62 -8.39 3.16
C ALA A 85 10.29 -8.98 2.63
N THR A 86 9.59 -8.29 1.73
CA THR A 86 8.31 -8.76 1.17
C THR A 86 8.39 -9.43 -0.18
N MET A 87 9.57 -9.44 -0.81
CA MET A 87 9.72 -10.01 -2.15
C MET A 87 9.38 -11.51 -2.19
N GLU A 88 9.49 -12.20 -1.05
CA GLU A 88 9.17 -13.62 -0.93
C GLU A 88 7.71 -13.89 -0.51
N LEU A 89 6.94 -12.87 -0.12
CA LEU A 89 5.55 -13.05 0.28
C LEU A 89 4.66 -13.23 -0.95
N LYS A 90 3.89 -14.33 -0.97
CA LYS A 90 2.84 -14.57 -1.95
C LYS A 90 1.47 -14.55 -1.28
N LEU A 91 0.65 -13.58 -1.65
CA LEU A 91 -0.75 -13.52 -1.25
C LEU A 91 -1.56 -14.53 -2.06
N THR A 92 -2.55 -15.13 -1.40
CA THR A 92 -3.46 -16.08 -2.03
C THR A 92 -4.43 -15.38 -2.97
N PRO A 93 -5.04 -16.09 -3.94
CA PRO A 93 -6.06 -15.50 -4.82
C PRO A 93 -7.25 -14.89 -4.06
N ALA A 94 -7.64 -15.48 -2.93
CA ALA A 94 -8.71 -14.96 -2.09
C ALA A 94 -8.32 -13.63 -1.41
N GLU A 95 -7.09 -13.54 -0.89
CA GLU A 95 -6.57 -12.29 -0.33
C GLU A 95 -6.44 -11.20 -1.39
N LEU A 96 -6.01 -11.54 -2.61
CA LEU A 96 -5.97 -10.58 -3.73
C LEU A 96 -7.36 -10.07 -4.09
N ALA A 97 -8.35 -10.96 -4.24
CA ALA A 97 -9.73 -10.57 -4.53
C ALA A 97 -10.33 -9.71 -3.41
N TRP A 98 -10.03 -10.05 -2.16
CA TRP A 98 -10.46 -9.28 -1.01
C TRP A 98 -9.80 -7.90 -0.97
N LEU A 99 -8.49 -7.77 -1.19
CA LEU A 99 -7.83 -6.46 -1.26
C LEU A 99 -8.36 -5.58 -2.40
N ASP A 100 -8.86 -6.17 -3.48
CA ASP A 100 -9.40 -5.46 -4.65
C ASP A 100 -10.91 -5.19 -4.59
N LEU A 101 -11.56 -5.41 -3.45
CA LEU A 101 -13.02 -5.23 -3.25
C LEU A 101 -13.89 -6.14 -4.13
N LYS A 102 -13.36 -7.30 -4.55
CA LYS A 102 -14.06 -8.29 -5.39
C LYS A 102 -14.58 -9.51 -4.61
N ALA A 103 -14.30 -9.56 -3.32
CA ALA A 103 -14.79 -10.55 -2.37
C ALA A 103 -15.54 -9.87 -1.21
#